data_AF-A0A1W4WRB0-F1
#
_entry.id   AF-A0A1W4WRB0-F1
#
_cell.length_a   1.000
_cell.length_b   1.000
_cell.length_c   1.000
_cell.angle_alpha   90.00
_cell.angle_beta   90.00
_cell.angle_gamma   90.00
#
_symmetry.space_group_name_H-M   'P 1'
#
loop_
_entity.id
_entity.type
_entity.pdbx_description
1 polymer ?
#
loop_
_entity_poly.entity_id
_entity_poly.type
_entity_poly.pdbx_seq_one_letter_code
_entity_poly.pdbx_strand_id
1 'polypeptide(L)'
;MFQNHGIVLRLSVIKKLVIKSVRYRHKYIFAMDKAYLKYVDSSDVFYMNFHYTNSALKVDRTFNFSRKVTENVESFLNRICTNVEKVISKKLKRKRNDKEKTSEITVTAELFGNSGTIDKCAICQDVFKQNNLILTVLEKQYKIMKNCPWVDSICLSNVLLANYPVYPNKFEVSFTNKDLCEFIWYKSKDKKEWIRIGEGFLMQLSNNEINYYLKLQCIPKNDDLIGPLTEVVSDVVVQASPGLCSFDIRHQFTKSKPNSKEFRVVTYNVLADLYSDSDFSRNILYPYCPAYALHIDYRKLLIIKELIGYNADIICLQEVDKKVYENDLQPVLSNFGYQSDLCLKGGQVAEGLACFYNEQRFRMLGNQRIV
;
A
#
# COMPACT_ATOMS: atom_id res chain seq x y z
N MET A 1 4.00 -60.33 -27.54
CA MET A 1 4.39 -60.78 -26.18
C MET A 1 4.78 -59.56 -25.37
N PHE A 2 3.90 -59.15 -24.46
CA PHE A 2 4.16 -58.13 -23.45
C PHE A 2 4.97 -58.72 -22.29
N GLN A 3 6.01 -58.02 -21.82
CA GLN A 3 6.49 -58.03 -20.43
C GLN A 3 7.19 -56.67 -20.20
N ASN A 4 6.51 -55.64 -19.70
CA ASN A 4 6.29 -55.30 -18.28
C ASN A 4 7.54 -55.42 -17.41
N HIS A 5 8.31 -54.34 -17.27
CA HIS A 5 9.07 -54.01 -16.05
C HIS A 5 8.82 -52.53 -15.72
N GLY A 6 7.87 -52.31 -14.80
CA GLY A 6 7.52 -51.00 -14.29
C GLY A 6 8.57 -50.50 -13.31
N ILE A 7 9.11 -49.31 -13.57
CA ILE A 7 9.81 -48.52 -12.57
C ILE A 7 8.78 -47.59 -11.94
N VAL A 8 8.37 -47.95 -10.73
CA VAL A 8 7.48 -47.16 -9.88
C VAL A 8 8.23 -45.89 -9.46
N LEU A 9 7.89 -44.77 -10.09
CA LEU A 9 8.24 -43.43 -9.62
C LEU A 9 7.60 -43.23 -8.23
N ARG A 10 8.41 -43.33 -7.17
CA ARG A 10 8.02 -42.83 -5.85
C ARG A 10 7.90 -41.31 -5.95
N LEU A 11 6.65 -40.83 -6.03
CA LEU A 11 6.24 -39.46 -5.79
C LEU A 11 6.71 -39.01 -4.39
N SER A 12 7.93 -38.50 -4.29
CA SER A 12 8.43 -37.78 -3.12
C SER A 12 7.83 -36.36 -3.14
N VAL A 13 6.72 -36.23 -2.42
CA VAL A 13 6.26 -35.02 -1.72
C VAL A 13 6.73 -33.69 -2.34
N ILE A 14 6.11 -33.29 -3.45
CA ILE A 14 6.03 -31.86 -3.78
C ILE A 14 5.14 -31.27 -2.68
N LYS A 15 5.75 -30.66 -1.66
CA LYS A 15 5.04 -29.68 -0.84
C LYS A 15 4.56 -28.62 -1.83
N LYS A 16 3.28 -28.68 -2.21
CA LYS A 16 2.59 -27.54 -2.81
C LYS A 16 2.96 -26.36 -1.93
N LEU A 17 3.74 -25.43 -2.47
CA LEU A 17 3.88 -24.12 -1.88
C LEU A 17 2.46 -23.57 -1.92
N VAL A 18 1.73 -23.72 -0.82
CA VAL A 18 0.52 -22.97 -0.60
C VAL A 18 1.03 -21.54 -0.53
N ILE A 19 0.95 -20.83 -1.66
CA ILE A 19 1.00 -19.39 -1.69
C ILE A 19 -0.21 -18.98 -0.88
N LYS A 20 -0.05 -18.92 0.45
CA LYS A 20 -0.96 -18.16 1.29
C LYS A 20 -0.96 -16.78 0.66
N SER A 21 -2.13 -16.29 0.26
CA SER A 21 -2.25 -14.88 -0.08
C SER A 21 -1.70 -14.12 1.13
N VAL A 22 -0.49 -13.59 1.01
CA VAL A 22 0.07 -12.71 2.02
C VAL A 22 -0.81 -11.47 1.91
N ARG A 23 -1.83 -11.40 2.76
CA ARG A 23 -2.58 -10.16 2.94
C ARG A 23 -1.58 -9.21 3.55
N TYR A 24 -0.91 -8.42 2.71
CA TYR A 24 -0.17 -7.25 3.13
C TYR A 24 -1.15 -6.40 3.95
N ARG A 25 -0.92 -6.35 5.26
CA ARG A 25 -1.80 -5.63 6.19
C ARG A 25 -1.05 -4.39 6.66
N HIS A 26 -1.31 -3.28 6.00
CA HIS A 26 -1.12 -1.99 6.64
C HIS A 26 -2.08 -1.88 7.83
N LYS A 27 -1.70 -1.07 8.81
CA LYS A 27 -2.44 -0.82 10.03
C LYS A 27 -2.78 0.67 10.10
N TYR A 28 -4.06 0.97 10.33
CA TYR A 28 -4.49 2.32 10.65
C TYR A 28 -4.27 2.62 12.14
N ILE A 29 -3.79 3.82 12.43
CA ILE A 29 -3.74 4.44 13.74
C ILE A 29 -4.80 5.55 13.73
N PHE A 30 -5.95 5.22 14.30
CA PHE A 30 -7.09 6.14 14.35
C PHE A 30 -6.94 7.11 15.50
N ALA A 31 -7.33 8.36 15.27
CA ALA A 31 -7.45 9.34 16.35
C ALA A 31 -8.57 8.92 17.32
N MET A 32 -8.34 9.21 18.61
CA MET A 32 -9.17 8.75 19.72
C MET A 32 -10.54 9.43 19.80
N ASP A 33 -10.67 10.59 19.16
CA ASP A 33 -11.81 11.51 19.17
C ASP A 33 -12.54 11.55 17.81
N LYS A 34 -12.17 10.68 16.87
CA LYS A 34 -12.70 10.68 15.50
C LYS A 34 -13.33 9.35 15.12
N ALA A 35 -14.43 9.45 14.38
CA ALA A 35 -15.04 8.35 13.66
C ALA A 35 -14.93 8.62 12.16
N TYR A 36 -14.46 7.67 11.38
CA TYR A 36 -14.16 7.83 9.97
C TYR A 36 -15.24 7.17 9.13
N LEU A 37 -15.99 7.99 8.40
CA LEU A 37 -17.08 7.59 7.52
C LEU A 37 -16.63 7.68 6.07
N LYS A 38 -16.63 6.54 5.36
CA LYS A 38 -16.41 6.48 3.90
C LYS A 38 -17.73 6.14 3.23
N TYR A 39 -18.23 7.07 2.42
CA TYR A 39 -19.47 6.93 1.67
C TYR A 39 -19.40 7.74 0.37
N VAL A 40 -19.58 7.07 -0.77
CA VAL A 40 -19.70 7.70 -2.09
C VAL A 40 -21.12 7.48 -2.57
N ASP A 41 -21.76 8.51 -3.13
CA ASP A 41 -23.20 8.49 -3.44
C ASP A 41 -23.62 7.35 -4.38
N SER A 42 -22.72 6.89 -5.24
CA SER A 42 -22.93 5.75 -6.14
C SER A 42 -22.83 4.38 -5.47
N SER A 43 -22.54 4.31 -4.17
CA SER A 43 -22.36 3.05 -3.44
C SER A 43 -23.59 2.71 -2.60
N ASP A 44 -24.01 1.44 -2.64
CA ASP A 44 -25.05 0.91 -1.76
C ASP A 44 -24.56 0.68 -0.32
N VAL A 45 -23.28 0.91 -0.06
CA VAL A 45 -22.62 0.61 1.21
C VAL A 45 -21.85 1.82 1.72
N PHE A 46 -21.93 2.07 3.04
CA PHE A 46 -21.01 2.96 3.73
C PHE A 46 -20.12 2.18 4.70
N TYR A 47 -18.96 2.75 5.00
CA TYR A 47 -18.02 2.21 5.98
C TYR A 47 -17.87 3.20 7.14
N MET A 48 -17.89 2.70 8.37
CA MET A 48 -17.61 3.48 9.57
C MET A 48 -16.53 2.82 10.40
N ASN A 49 -15.51 3.58 10.80
CA ASN A 49 -14.41 3.08 11.62
C ASN A 49 -14.15 4.05 12.77
N PHE A 50 -14.04 3.54 14.00
CA PHE A 50 -13.61 4.35 15.13
C PHE A 50 -12.84 3.50 16.13
N HIS A 51 -11.99 4.13 16.92
CA HIS A 51 -11.20 3.47 17.92
C HIS A 51 -11.74 3.77 19.32
N TYR A 52 -12.17 2.73 20.01
CA TYR A 52 -12.76 2.84 21.35
C TYR A 52 -11.78 2.29 22.39
N THR A 53 -11.43 3.15 23.34
CA THR A 53 -10.71 2.74 24.56
C THR A 53 -11.55 2.98 25.79
N ASN A 54 -11.42 2.13 26.80
CA ASN A 54 -11.91 2.39 28.14
C ASN A 54 -11.05 1.57 29.11
N SER A 55 -10.24 2.25 29.92
CA SER A 55 -9.28 1.62 30.83
C SER A 55 -9.96 0.79 31.92
N ALA A 56 -11.10 1.27 32.46
CA ALA A 56 -11.89 0.56 33.46
C ALA A 56 -12.44 -0.77 32.91
N LEU A 57 -12.86 -0.77 31.64
CA LEU A 57 -13.37 -1.95 30.94
C LEU A 57 -12.28 -2.77 30.23
N LYS A 58 -11.02 -2.33 30.28
CA LYS A 58 -9.86 -2.93 29.57
C LYS A 58 -10.12 -3.16 28.07
N VAL A 59 -10.85 -2.23 27.47
CA VAL A 59 -11.09 -2.19 26.03
C VAL A 59 -10.12 -1.21 25.41
N ASP A 60 -9.43 -1.66 24.38
CA ASP A 60 -8.60 -0.86 23.47
C ASP A 60 -8.73 -1.57 22.13
N ARG A 61 -9.63 -1.04 21.28
CA ARG A 61 -10.01 -1.72 20.05
C ARG A 61 -10.62 -0.79 19.02
N THR A 62 -10.23 -1.00 17.76
CA THR A 62 -10.91 -0.46 16.59
C THR A 62 -12.14 -1.28 16.23
N PHE A 63 -13.25 -0.59 15.99
CA PHE A 63 -14.49 -1.14 15.44
C PHE A 63 -14.63 -0.68 13.99
N ASN A 64 -14.96 -1.62 13.09
CA ASN A 64 -15.10 -1.38 11.67
C ASN A 64 -16.47 -1.92 11.22
N PHE A 65 -17.21 -1.14 10.45
CA PHE A 65 -18.55 -1.46 9.98
C PHE A 65 -18.62 -1.25 8.47
N SER A 66 -19.31 -2.15 7.78
CA SER A 66 -19.66 -2.09 6.36
C SER A 66 -21.15 -2.35 6.27
N ARG A 67 -21.94 -1.33 5.96
CA ARG A 67 -23.41 -1.34 6.15
C ARG A 67 -24.12 -0.80 4.91
N LYS A 68 -25.37 -1.22 4.70
CA LYS A 68 -26.19 -0.70 3.60
C LYS A 68 -26.60 0.74 3.88
N VAL A 69 -26.58 1.58 2.87
CA VAL A 69 -26.97 3.00 3.00
C VAL A 69 -28.47 3.17 3.29
N THR A 70 -29.28 2.20 2.87
CA THR A 70 -30.74 2.14 3.11
C THR A 70 -31.12 1.69 4.52
N GLU A 71 -30.14 1.39 5.38
CA GLU A 71 -30.37 1.05 6.79
C GLU A 71 -30.78 2.31 7.57
N ASN A 72 -31.71 2.18 8.52
CA ASN A 72 -32.04 3.30 9.40
C ASN A 72 -30.98 3.49 10.50
N VAL A 73 -30.96 4.69 11.09
CA VAL A 73 -29.99 5.06 12.14
C VAL A 73 -30.09 4.13 13.34
N GLU A 74 -31.29 3.75 13.76
CA GLU A 74 -31.49 2.84 14.89
C GLU A 74 -30.80 1.49 14.70
N SER A 75 -31.00 0.85 13.55
CA SER A 75 -30.42 -0.46 13.25
C SER A 75 -28.90 -0.38 13.21
N PHE A 76 -28.35 0.75 12.74
CA PHE A 76 -26.92 0.98 12.73
C PHE A 76 -26.35 1.19 14.14
N LEU A 77 -26.96 2.04 14.95
CA LEU A 77 -26.54 2.30 16.33
C LEU A 77 -26.64 1.02 17.19
N ASN A 78 -27.72 0.24 17.06
CA ASN A 78 -27.87 -1.04 17.76
C ASN A 78 -26.75 -2.03 17.41
N ARG A 79 -26.27 -2.03 16.17
CA ARG A 79 -25.11 -2.84 15.75
C ARG A 79 -23.82 -2.34 16.38
N ILE A 80 -23.64 -1.03 16.51
CA ILE A 80 -22.51 -0.47 17.26
C ILE A 80 -22.56 -0.97 18.71
N CYS A 81 -23.68 -0.77 19.40
CA CYS A 81 -23.86 -1.20 20.79
C CYS A 81 -23.56 -2.70 20.95
N THR A 82 -24.23 -3.54 20.16
CA THR A 82 -24.06 -5.01 20.22
C THR A 82 -22.61 -5.44 20.02
N ASN A 83 -21.88 -4.80 19.10
CA ASN A 83 -20.48 -5.16 18.84
C ASN A 83 -19.56 -4.73 19.98
N VAL A 84 -19.77 -3.53 20.54
CA VAL A 84 -19.00 -3.02 21.68
C VAL A 84 -19.28 -3.86 22.93
N GLU A 85 -20.55 -4.16 23.22
CA GLU A 85 -20.97 -5.06 24.31
C GLU A 85 -20.33 -6.44 24.21
N LYS A 86 -20.33 -7.05 23.02
CA LYS A 86 -19.68 -8.35 22.80
C LYS A 86 -18.20 -8.33 23.17
N VAL A 87 -17.50 -7.22 22.92
CA VAL A 87 -16.07 -7.08 23.27
C VAL A 87 -15.90 -6.88 24.78
N ILE A 88 -16.71 -6.02 25.40
CA ILE A 88 -16.70 -5.78 26.84
C ILE A 88 -17.01 -7.08 27.59
N SER A 89 -18.09 -7.77 27.24
CA SER A 89 -18.51 -9.04 27.84
C SER A 89 -17.45 -10.13 27.72
N LYS A 90 -16.76 -10.24 26.57
CA LYS A 90 -15.64 -11.19 26.42
C LYS A 90 -14.46 -10.87 27.33
N LYS A 91 -14.14 -9.58 27.52
CA LYS A 91 -13.05 -9.13 28.40
C LYS A 91 -13.38 -9.35 29.88
N LEU A 92 -14.63 -9.13 30.28
CA LEU A 92 -15.12 -9.39 31.63
C LEU A 92 -15.18 -10.89 31.96
N LYS A 93 -15.63 -11.75 31.04
CA LYS A 93 -15.65 -13.20 31.23
C LYS A 93 -14.25 -13.80 31.41
N ARG A 94 -13.24 -13.30 30.70
CA ARG A 94 -11.83 -13.72 30.89
C ARG A 94 -11.27 -13.40 32.29
N LYS A 95 -11.95 -12.55 33.08
CA LYS A 95 -11.52 -12.15 34.43
C LYS A 95 -11.99 -13.13 35.52
N ARG A 96 -13.06 -13.91 35.29
CA ARG A 96 -13.72 -14.70 36.35
C ARG A 96 -13.84 -16.17 35.93
N ASN A 97 -13.17 -17.06 36.66
CA ASN A 97 -13.53 -18.48 36.69
C ASN A 97 -15.01 -18.57 37.10
N ASP A 98 -15.77 -19.39 36.39
CA ASP A 98 -17.23 -19.53 36.47
C ASP A 98 -17.77 -19.49 37.92
N LYS A 99 -18.63 -18.50 38.23
CA LYS A 99 -19.84 -18.62 39.10
C LYS A 99 -20.51 -17.32 39.59
N GLU A 100 -20.02 -16.12 39.27
CA GLU A 100 -20.74 -14.88 39.66
C GLU A 100 -21.53 -14.23 38.52
N LYS A 101 -22.82 -13.95 38.78
CA LYS A 101 -23.76 -13.26 37.88
C LYS A 101 -23.13 -11.98 37.32
N THR A 102 -23.10 -11.91 35.99
CA THR A 102 -22.54 -10.77 35.24
C THR A 102 -23.51 -9.61 35.35
N SER A 103 -23.06 -8.46 35.86
CA SER A 103 -23.78 -7.20 35.64
C SER A 103 -23.78 -6.94 34.13
N GLU A 104 -24.94 -6.99 33.49
CA GLU A 104 -25.08 -6.68 32.06
C GLU A 104 -24.74 -5.20 31.85
N ILE A 105 -23.60 -4.93 31.22
CA ILE A 105 -23.27 -3.57 30.77
C ILE A 105 -24.07 -3.32 29.50
N THR A 106 -25.01 -2.40 29.58
CA THR A 106 -25.77 -1.90 28.42
C THR A 106 -24.97 -0.78 27.76
N VAL A 107 -24.63 -0.93 26.48
CA VAL A 107 -23.96 0.11 25.69
C VAL A 107 -25.00 0.97 25.02
N THR A 108 -24.89 2.28 25.20
CA THR A 108 -25.68 3.27 24.47
C THR A 108 -24.87 3.88 23.35
N ALA A 109 -25.52 4.16 22.22
CA ALA A 109 -24.93 4.92 21.13
C ALA A 109 -25.97 5.87 20.54
N GLU A 110 -25.54 7.08 20.22
CA GLU A 110 -26.39 8.16 19.71
C GLU A 110 -25.66 8.93 18.62
N LEU A 111 -26.43 9.51 17.70
CA LEU A 111 -25.91 10.32 16.60
C LEU A 111 -26.50 11.72 16.70
N PHE A 112 -25.64 12.72 16.62
CA PHE A 112 -26.00 14.13 16.68
C PHE A 112 -25.61 14.83 15.38
N GLY A 113 -26.45 15.73 14.91
CA GLY A 113 -26.16 16.68 13.84
C GLY A 113 -26.28 18.12 14.32
N ASN A 114 -26.34 19.05 13.38
CA ASN A 114 -26.38 20.49 13.69
C ASN A 114 -27.61 20.91 14.52
N SER A 115 -28.74 20.21 14.35
CA SER A 115 -30.01 20.49 15.04
C SER A 115 -30.25 19.63 16.28
N GLY A 116 -29.23 18.95 16.78
CA GLY A 116 -29.33 18.04 17.93
C GLY A 116 -29.38 16.57 17.54
N THR A 117 -30.09 15.76 18.31
CA THR A 117 -30.17 14.29 18.13
C THR A 117 -30.83 13.95 16.79
N ILE A 118 -30.22 13.04 16.03
CA ILE A 118 -30.75 12.53 14.77
C ILE A 118 -31.88 11.53 15.05
N ASP A 119 -32.97 11.64 14.28
CA ASP A 119 -34.08 10.69 14.33
C ASP A 119 -33.61 9.26 14.04
N LYS A 120 -33.96 8.34 14.94
CA LYS A 120 -33.66 6.91 14.85
C LYS A 120 -34.28 6.24 13.63
N CYS A 121 -35.42 6.74 13.15
CA CYS A 121 -36.10 6.24 11.96
C CYS A 121 -35.49 6.75 10.64
N ALA A 122 -34.64 7.78 10.70
CA ALA A 122 -34.02 8.34 9.50
C ALA A 122 -33.11 7.33 8.78
N ILE A 123 -33.03 7.44 7.46
CA ILE A 123 -32.17 6.59 6.63
C ILE A 123 -30.73 7.11 6.69
N CYS A 124 -29.77 6.20 6.90
CA CYS A 124 -28.35 6.53 7.03
C CYS A 124 -27.83 7.34 5.84
N GLN A 125 -28.26 7.01 4.62
CA GLN A 125 -27.89 7.72 3.40
C GLN A 125 -28.16 9.24 3.49
N ASP A 126 -29.33 9.63 3.99
CA ASP A 126 -29.72 11.04 4.03
C ASP A 126 -29.06 11.77 5.19
N VAL A 127 -28.89 11.07 6.32
CA VAL A 127 -28.15 11.59 7.48
C VAL A 127 -26.69 11.86 7.12
N PHE A 128 -26.03 10.92 6.43
CA PHE A 128 -24.62 11.04 6.09
C PHE A 128 -24.31 12.02 4.95
N LYS A 129 -25.32 12.66 4.35
CA LYS A 129 -25.14 13.85 3.50
C LYS A 129 -24.85 15.11 4.33
N GLN A 130 -25.25 15.15 5.60
CA GLN A 130 -25.04 16.27 6.49
C GLN A 130 -23.58 16.39 6.94
N ASN A 131 -23.17 17.61 7.30
CA ASN A 131 -21.86 17.91 7.89
C ASN A 131 -21.95 17.97 9.41
N ASN A 132 -20.78 17.96 10.08
CA ASN A 132 -20.64 18.13 11.53
C ASN A 132 -21.42 17.11 12.38
N LEU A 133 -21.44 15.85 11.93
CA LEU A 133 -22.04 14.78 12.70
C LEU A 133 -21.14 14.35 13.86
N ILE A 134 -21.74 13.98 14.99
CA ILE A 134 -21.04 13.46 16.17
C ILE A 134 -21.67 12.12 16.54
N LEU A 135 -20.85 11.08 16.66
CA LEU A 135 -21.24 9.78 17.20
C LEU A 135 -20.86 9.74 18.67
N THR A 136 -21.81 9.41 19.53
CA THR A 136 -21.55 9.12 20.94
C THR A 136 -21.69 7.62 21.18
N VAL A 137 -20.74 7.02 21.89
CA VAL A 137 -20.80 5.62 22.34
C VAL A 137 -20.43 5.60 23.83
N LEU A 138 -21.37 5.23 24.69
CA LEU A 138 -21.30 5.45 26.14
C LEU A 138 -20.97 6.93 26.44
N GLU A 139 -19.96 7.20 27.26
CA GLU A 139 -19.50 8.55 27.57
C GLU A 139 -18.57 9.19 26.51
N LYS A 140 -18.24 8.47 25.42
CA LYS A 140 -17.25 8.92 24.44
C LYS A 140 -17.90 9.54 23.21
N GLN A 141 -17.41 10.72 22.84
CA GLN A 141 -17.83 11.44 21.64
C GLN A 141 -16.77 11.33 20.54
N TYR A 142 -17.24 11.16 19.32
CA TYR A 142 -16.43 11.05 18.11
C TYR A 142 -16.93 12.02 17.06
N LYS A 143 -16.08 12.95 16.62
CA LYS A 143 -16.37 13.77 15.44
C LYS A 143 -16.33 12.88 14.20
N ILE A 144 -17.40 12.88 13.41
CA ILE A 144 -17.44 12.10 12.17
C ILE A 144 -16.68 12.83 11.07
N MET A 145 -15.60 12.21 10.61
CA MET A 145 -14.79 12.60 9.48
C MET A 145 -15.29 11.89 8.23
N LYS A 146 -16.06 12.59 7.39
CA LYS A 146 -16.61 12.05 6.15
C LYS A 146 -15.58 12.13 5.02
N ASN A 147 -15.40 11.04 4.28
CA ASN A 147 -14.56 10.93 3.07
C ASN A 147 -13.21 11.63 3.20
N CYS A 148 -12.57 11.50 4.37
CA CYS A 148 -11.22 12.01 4.56
C CYS A 148 -10.24 11.23 3.66
N PRO A 149 -9.05 11.80 3.39
CA PRO A 149 -7.97 11.08 2.77
C PRO A 149 -7.77 9.71 3.39
N TRP A 150 -7.61 8.69 2.56
CA TRP A 150 -7.58 7.31 3.00
C TRP A 150 -6.57 6.50 2.21
N VAL A 151 -5.81 5.65 2.90
CA VAL A 151 -4.90 4.67 2.29
C VAL A 151 -5.63 3.35 2.16
N ASP A 152 -6.08 3.01 0.95
CA ASP A 152 -6.79 1.75 0.70
C ASP A 152 -5.82 0.56 0.75
N SER A 153 -4.60 0.73 0.22
CA SER A 153 -3.55 -0.28 0.22
C SER A 153 -2.17 0.36 0.16
N ILE A 154 -1.28 -0.03 1.08
CA ILE A 154 0.15 0.31 1.02
C ILE A 154 1.02 -0.91 1.34
N CYS A 155 2.03 -1.17 0.51
CA CYS A 155 2.92 -2.32 0.64
C CYS A 155 4.39 -1.92 0.50
N LEU A 156 5.27 -2.69 1.13
CA LEU A 156 6.72 -2.63 0.89
C LEU A 156 7.16 -3.86 0.10
N SER A 157 8.25 -3.72 -0.66
CA SER A 157 8.87 -4.80 -1.42
C SER A 157 9.32 -5.96 -0.52
N ASN A 158 9.24 -7.19 -1.06
CA ASN A 158 9.84 -8.38 -0.47
C ASN A 158 11.34 -8.50 -0.75
N VAL A 159 11.91 -7.55 -1.49
CA VAL A 159 13.35 -7.42 -1.76
C VAL A 159 13.76 -6.01 -1.35
N LEU A 160 14.69 -5.91 -0.40
CA LEU A 160 15.23 -4.65 0.11
C LEU A 160 16.75 -4.74 0.06
N LEU A 161 17.41 -3.85 -0.69
CA LEU A 161 18.85 -3.89 -0.90
C LEU A 161 19.49 -2.58 -0.41
N ALA A 162 20.58 -2.69 0.36
CA ALA A 162 21.40 -1.55 0.72
C ALA A 162 21.93 -0.84 -0.55
N ASN A 163 22.03 0.49 -0.53
CA ASN A 163 22.46 1.32 -1.67
C ASN A 163 21.50 1.29 -2.89
N TYR A 164 20.25 0.89 -2.68
CA TYR A 164 19.15 1.02 -3.63
C TYR A 164 18.04 1.87 -3.01
N PRO A 165 17.22 2.54 -3.84
CA PRO A 165 16.05 3.25 -3.35
C PRO A 165 15.01 2.28 -2.76
N VAL A 166 14.32 2.73 -1.72
CA VAL A 166 13.13 2.10 -1.16
C VAL A 166 11.95 3.06 -1.24
N TYR A 167 10.78 2.50 -1.54
CA TYR A 167 9.51 3.19 -1.73
C TYR A 167 8.39 2.16 -1.52
N PRO A 168 7.13 2.58 -1.33
CA PRO A 168 6.02 1.65 -1.31
C PRO A 168 5.75 1.13 -2.73
N ASN A 169 5.95 -0.17 -2.97
CA ASN A 169 5.70 -0.83 -4.27
C ASN A 169 4.21 -1.04 -4.58
N LYS A 170 3.34 -0.51 -3.74
CA LYS A 170 1.91 -0.35 -3.95
C LYS A 170 1.43 0.79 -3.05
N PHE A 171 0.73 1.76 -3.63
CA PHE A 171 0.14 2.90 -2.89
C PHE A 171 -1.18 3.35 -3.54
N GLU A 172 -2.28 2.73 -3.11
CA GLU A 172 -3.65 3.01 -3.52
C GLU A 172 -4.35 3.85 -2.45
N VAL A 173 -4.98 4.94 -2.87
CA VAL A 173 -5.59 5.93 -1.99
C VAL A 173 -6.95 6.40 -2.52
N SER A 174 -7.83 6.82 -1.60
CA SER A 174 -9.13 7.43 -1.89
C SER A 174 -9.22 8.81 -1.23
N PHE A 175 -9.82 9.79 -1.92
CA PHE A 175 -10.00 11.17 -1.42
C PHE A 175 -8.70 11.88 -1.01
N THR A 176 -7.58 11.44 -1.58
CA THR A 176 -6.22 11.83 -1.17
C THR A 176 -5.52 12.50 -2.34
N ASN A 177 -4.85 13.62 -2.07
CA ASN A 177 -3.85 14.18 -2.97
C ASN A 177 -2.48 13.56 -2.60
N LYS A 178 -1.91 12.75 -3.49
CA LYS A 178 -0.67 12.01 -3.21
C LYS A 178 0.52 12.93 -2.92
N ASP A 179 0.56 14.11 -3.53
CA ASP A 179 1.67 15.05 -3.41
C ASP A 179 1.69 15.76 -2.05
N LEU A 180 0.55 15.79 -1.36
CA LEU A 180 0.42 16.36 -0.01
C LEU A 180 0.66 15.32 1.11
N CYS A 181 0.77 14.04 0.77
CA CYS A 181 0.99 12.99 1.76
C CYS A 181 2.38 13.10 2.39
N GLU A 182 2.44 12.83 3.70
CA GLU A 182 3.73 12.74 4.41
C GLU A 182 4.11 11.29 4.64
N PHE A 183 5.40 11.00 4.46
CA PHE A 183 5.97 9.66 4.59
C PHE A 183 7.14 9.70 5.56
N ILE A 184 7.17 8.79 6.53
CA ILE A 184 8.22 8.72 7.55
C ILE A 184 8.74 7.28 7.64
N TRP A 185 10.06 7.13 7.54
CA TRP A 185 10.74 5.84 7.54
C TRP A 185 11.39 5.55 8.88
N TYR A 186 11.26 4.29 9.30
CA TYR A 186 11.88 3.75 10.50
C TYR A 186 12.59 2.44 10.22
N LYS A 187 13.59 2.11 11.03
CA LYS A 187 14.23 0.80 11.07
C LYS A 187 14.11 0.13 12.43
N SER A 188 14.08 -1.21 12.45
CA SER A 188 14.06 -2.02 13.67
C SER A 188 14.74 -3.38 13.45
N LYS A 189 15.43 -3.91 14.47
CA LYS A 189 15.94 -5.29 14.44
C LYS A 189 14.89 -6.31 14.88
N ASP A 190 13.91 -5.90 15.69
CA ASP A 190 12.97 -6.80 16.38
C ASP A 190 11.49 -6.50 16.11
N LYS A 191 11.21 -5.49 15.26
CA LYS A 191 9.87 -4.95 14.95
C LYS A 191 9.15 -4.32 16.15
N LYS A 192 9.84 -4.08 17.26
CA LYS A 192 9.29 -3.46 18.48
C LYS A 192 9.85 -2.06 18.68
N GLU A 193 11.17 -1.96 18.74
CA GLU A 193 11.86 -0.68 18.90
C GLU A 193 12.17 -0.09 17.53
N TRP A 194 11.58 1.08 17.25
CA TRP A 194 11.64 1.73 15.94
C TRP A 194 12.47 3.01 16.01
N ILE A 195 13.49 3.11 15.16
CA ILE A 195 14.36 4.28 15.03
C ILE A 195 14.01 4.99 13.73
N ARG A 196 13.67 6.29 13.77
CA ARG A 196 13.42 7.09 12.57
C ARG A 196 14.72 7.24 11.77
N ILE A 197 14.64 7.04 10.44
CA ILE A 197 15.80 7.08 9.54
C ILE A 197 15.63 8.03 8.35
N GLY A 198 14.41 8.50 8.07
CA GLY A 198 14.17 9.38 6.95
C GLY A 198 12.71 9.78 6.79
N GLU A 199 12.46 10.54 5.75
CA GLU A 199 11.14 11.01 5.32
C GLU A 199 11.08 11.10 3.80
N GLY A 200 9.87 11.23 3.25
CA GLY A 200 9.62 11.25 1.82
C GLY A 200 9.14 9.91 1.25
N PHE A 201 8.45 9.97 0.11
CA PHE A 201 7.91 8.79 -0.57
C PHE A 201 9.02 7.79 -0.93
N LEU A 202 10.15 8.33 -1.38
CA LEU A 202 11.37 7.63 -1.76
C LEU A 202 12.47 7.90 -0.72
N MET A 203 13.21 6.86 -0.34
CA MET A 203 14.40 6.98 0.53
C MET A 203 15.54 6.14 -0.03
N GLN A 204 16.77 6.66 0.02
CA GLN A 204 17.95 5.90 -0.38
C GLN A 204 18.49 5.09 0.81
N LEU A 205 18.56 3.77 0.69
CA LEU A 205 19.13 2.91 1.73
C LEU A 205 20.67 2.95 1.71
N SER A 206 21.30 2.73 2.86
CA SER A 206 22.75 2.55 3.01
C SER A 206 23.09 1.20 3.63
N ASN A 207 24.39 0.93 3.79
CA ASN A 207 24.86 -0.27 4.51
C ASN A 207 24.48 -0.26 6.00
N ASN A 208 24.13 0.89 6.58
CA ASN A 208 23.70 1.00 7.99
C ASN A 208 22.31 0.42 8.26
N GLU A 209 21.55 0.11 7.21
CA GLU A 209 20.21 -0.47 7.30
C GLU A 209 20.24 -2.00 7.15
N ILE A 210 21.38 -2.61 6.76
CA ILE A 210 21.50 -4.06 6.60
C ILE A 210 21.10 -4.78 7.89
N ASN A 211 20.32 -5.86 7.75
CA ASN A 211 19.73 -6.66 8.83
C ASN A 211 18.65 -5.95 9.67
N TYR A 212 18.17 -4.78 9.25
CA TYR A 212 16.99 -4.15 9.86
C TYR A 212 15.74 -4.39 9.01
N TYR A 213 14.59 -4.56 9.67
CA TYR A 213 13.28 -4.37 9.07
C TYR A 213 12.99 -2.88 8.90
N LEU A 214 12.18 -2.53 7.91
CA LEU A 214 11.71 -1.17 7.66
C LEU A 214 10.25 -1.02 8.08
N LYS A 215 9.88 0.17 8.54
CA LYS A 215 8.50 0.59 8.70
C LYS A 215 8.31 1.92 7.99
N LEU A 216 7.24 2.00 7.19
CA LEU A 216 6.79 3.23 6.56
C LEU A 216 5.51 3.67 7.26
N GLN A 217 5.49 4.92 7.70
CA GLN A 217 4.31 5.64 8.14
C GLN A 217 3.87 6.58 7.02
N CYS A 218 2.59 6.57 6.68
CA CYS A 218 1.96 7.47 5.71
C CYS A 218 0.85 8.25 6.41
N ILE A 219 0.90 9.58 6.33
CA ILE A 219 -0.18 10.47 6.76
C ILE A 219 -0.87 10.96 5.48
N PRO A 220 -2.01 10.36 5.09
CA PRO A 220 -2.70 10.76 3.87
C PRO A 220 -3.37 12.13 4.04
N LYS A 221 -3.23 13.00 3.04
CA LYS A 221 -3.79 14.35 3.05
C LYS A 221 -4.50 14.67 1.74
N ASN A 222 -5.39 15.65 1.80
CA ASN A 222 -5.84 16.43 0.66
C ASN A 222 -5.77 17.91 1.07
N ASP A 223 -6.32 18.80 0.26
CA ASP A 223 -6.23 20.25 0.51
C ASP A 223 -6.90 20.67 1.83
N ASP A 224 -7.92 19.93 2.29
CA ASP A 224 -8.77 20.32 3.42
C ASP A 224 -8.61 19.46 4.67
N LEU A 225 -8.24 18.19 4.50
CA LEU A 225 -8.39 17.14 5.51
C LEU A 225 -7.12 16.30 5.64
N ILE A 226 -6.98 15.72 6.83
CA ILE A 226 -5.95 14.73 7.16
C ILE A 226 -6.65 13.43 7.55
N GLY A 227 -6.25 12.34 6.90
CA GLY A 227 -6.74 11.00 7.18
C GLY A 227 -6.07 10.32 8.37
N PRO A 228 -6.43 9.06 8.65
CA PRO A 228 -5.76 8.28 9.69
C PRO A 228 -4.32 7.94 9.29
N LEU A 229 -3.40 8.05 10.24
CA LEU A 229 -2.03 7.58 10.06
C LEU A 229 -2.05 6.09 9.70
N THR A 230 -1.32 5.71 8.66
CA THR A 230 -1.24 4.34 8.18
C THR A 230 0.19 3.84 8.26
N GLU A 231 0.40 2.67 8.86
CA GLU A 231 1.72 2.07 8.99
C GLU A 231 1.81 0.74 8.22
N VAL A 232 2.95 0.48 7.59
CA VAL A 232 3.31 -0.82 7.02
C VAL A 232 4.74 -1.20 7.42
N VAL A 233 4.95 -2.48 7.75
CA VAL A 233 6.24 -3.03 8.17
C VAL A 233 6.69 -4.05 7.14
N SER A 234 7.98 -4.05 6.81
CA SER A 234 8.55 -5.03 5.88
C SER A 234 8.55 -6.42 6.50
N ASP A 235 8.29 -7.43 5.66
CA ASP A 235 8.37 -8.83 6.07
C ASP A 235 9.81 -9.35 6.07
N VAL A 236 10.68 -8.72 5.29
CA VAL A 236 12.11 -9.02 5.16
C VAL A 236 12.97 -7.91 5.76
N VAL A 237 14.21 -8.26 6.11
CA VAL A 237 15.26 -7.30 6.45
C VAL A 237 15.94 -6.77 5.20
N VAL A 238 16.57 -5.60 5.29
CA VAL A 238 17.47 -5.08 4.26
C VAL A 238 18.67 -6.01 4.11
N GLN A 239 18.95 -6.40 2.87
CA GLN A 239 20.06 -7.27 2.48
C GLN A 239 21.21 -6.45 1.91
N ALA A 240 22.38 -7.06 1.82
CA ALA A 240 23.52 -6.47 1.12
C ALA A 240 23.20 -6.28 -0.37
N SER A 241 23.77 -5.24 -0.99
CA SER A 241 23.72 -5.05 -2.45
C SER A 241 24.42 -6.20 -3.18
N PRO A 242 24.07 -6.47 -4.45
CA PRO A 242 24.73 -7.49 -5.28
C PRO A 242 26.19 -7.21 -5.66
N GLY A 243 26.82 -6.18 -5.07
CA GLY A 243 28.14 -5.70 -5.45
C GLY A 243 28.07 -4.78 -6.66
N LEU A 244 29.12 -4.83 -7.48
CA LEU A 244 29.24 -4.01 -8.69
C LEU A 244 28.28 -4.51 -9.76
N CYS A 245 27.39 -3.64 -10.22
CA CYS A 245 26.55 -3.85 -11.39
C CYS A 245 27.20 -3.24 -12.64
N SER A 246 26.85 -3.77 -13.82
CA SER A 246 27.37 -3.28 -15.10
C SER A 246 27.10 -1.78 -15.33
N PHE A 247 25.97 -1.27 -14.85
CA PHE A 247 25.62 0.15 -14.94
C PHE A 247 26.47 1.06 -14.06
N ASP A 248 27.14 0.56 -13.01
CA ASP A 248 27.97 1.40 -12.13
C ASP A 248 29.17 2.00 -12.89
N ILE A 249 29.72 1.26 -13.85
CA ILE A 249 30.76 1.74 -14.76
C ILE A 249 30.18 2.79 -15.70
N ARG A 250 28.97 2.56 -16.24
CA ARG A 250 28.29 3.48 -17.15
C ARG A 250 27.92 4.80 -16.44
N HIS A 251 27.56 4.74 -15.16
CA HIS A 251 27.26 5.91 -14.33
C HIS A 251 28.45 6.85 -14.14
N GLN A 252 29.70 6.37 -14.32
CA GLN A 252 30.86 7.26 -14.32
C GLN A 252 30.83 8.28 -15.45
N PHE A 253 30.13 7.99 -16.55
CA PHE A 253 29.97 8.87 -17.71
C PHE A 253 28.70 9.74 -17.61
N THR A 254 27.87 9.53 -16.59
CA THR A 254 26.56 10.19 -16.45
C THR A 254 26.36 10.82 -15.09
N LYS A 255 27.44 11.21 -14.39
CA LYS A 255 27.42 11.77 -13.03
C LYS A 255 26.53 12.99 -12.85
N SER A 256 26.35 13.78 -13.91
CA SER A 256 25.48 14.95 -13.93
C SER A 256 24.57 14.95 -15.16
N LYS A 257 23.50 15.76 -15.07
CA LYS A 257 22.66 16.10 -16.21
C LYS A 257 23.49 16.87 -17.26
N PRO A 258 23.19 16.73 -18.57
CA PRO A 258 23.80 17.54 -19.61
C PRO A 258 23.57 19.04 -19.38
N ASN A 259 24.41 19.88 -19.98
CA ASN A 259 24.20 21.33 -19.99
C ASN A 259 22.98 21.71 -20.86
N SER A 260 22.57 22.98 -20.84
CA SER A 260 21.34 23.42 -21.52
C SER A 260 21.31 23.22 -23.04
N LYS A 261 22.44 23.03 -23.71
CA LYS A 261 22.56 22.88 -25.17
C LYS A 261 22.51 21.42 -25.65
N GLU A 262 22.60 20.47 -24.74
CA GLU A 262 22.63 19.04 -25.04
C GLU A 262 21.54 18.32 -24.25
N PHE A 263 21.01 17.23 -24.77
CA PHE A 263 20.11 16.37 -24.00
C PHE A 263 20.51 14.91 -24.15
N ARG A 264 20.27 14.14 -23.09
CA ARG A 264 20.63 12.72 -23.03
C ARG A 264 19.39 11.88 -23.22
N VAL A 265 19.49 10.91 -24.12
CA VAL A 265 18.43 9.96 -24.42
C VAL A 265 18.85 8.56 -23.96
N VAL A 266 17.95 7.86 -23.30
CA VAL A 266 18.07 6.44 -22.99
C VAL A 266 17.02 5.68 -23.80
N THR A 267 17.41 4.58 -24.43
CA THR A 267 16.47 3.57 -24.93
C THR A 267 16.81 2.24 -24.28
N TYR A 268 15.81 1.55 -23.70
CA TYR A 268 16.06 0.33 -22.98
C TYR A 268 14.84 -0.62 -22.97
N ASN A 269 15.02 -1.82 -23.50
CA ASN A 269 14.08 -2.92 -23.30
C ASN A 269 14.34 -3.55 -21.91
N VAL A 270 13.35 -3.47 -21.02
CA VAL A 270 13.51 -3.82 -19.61
C VAL A 270 13.05 -5.24 -19.25
N LEU A 271 12.69 -6.04 -20.26
CA LEU A 271 12.20 -7.42 -20.15
C LEU A 271 10.96 -7.54 -19.26
N ALA A 272 9.79 -7.66 -19.89
CA ALA A 272 8.53 -7.78 -19.16
C ALA A 272 8.52 -9.03 -18.28
N ASP A 273 7.94 -8.94 -17.09
CA ASP A 273 7.82 -10.04 -16.14
C ASP A 273 7.02 -11.21 -16.71
N LEU A 274 6.02 -10.90 -17.55
CA LEU A 274 5.29 -11.88 -18.36
C LEU A 274 6.21 -12.83 -19.15
N TYR A 275 7.40 -12.36 -19.55
CA TYR A 275 8.38 -13.14 -20.31
C TYR A 275 9.52 -13.70 -19.47
N SER A 276 9.68 -13.29 -18.21
CA SER A 276 10.72 -13.81 -17.32
C SER A 276 10.24 -14.85 -16.31
N ASP A 277 8.95 -14.85 -15.95
CA ASP A 277 8.47 -15.63 -14.81
C ASP A 277 8.03 -17.08 -15.14
N SER A 278 8.05 -17.46 -16.42
CA SER A 278 7.65 -18.81 -16.85
C SER A 278 8.72 -19.87 -16.59
N ASP A 279 8.30 -21.13 -16.40
CA ASP A 279 9.23 -22.26 -16.27
C ASP A 279 10.12 -22.42 -17.52
N PHE A 280 9.58 -22.11 -18.69
CA PHE A 280 10.36 -22.10 -19.93
C PHE A 280 11.44 -21.00 -19.89
N SER A 281 11.08 -19.80 -19.45
CA SER A 281 12.01 -18.68 -19.34
C SER A 281 13.13 -19.01 -18.36
N ARG A 282 12.80 -19.53 -17.18
CA ARG A 282 13.78 -19.83 -16.13
C ARG A 282 14.69 -21.01 -16.49
N ASN A 283 14.15 -22.06 -17.12
CA ASN A 283 14.91 -23.30 -17.34
C ASN A 283 15.52 -23.41 -18.75
N ILE A 284 15.02 -22.64 -19.73
CA ILE A 284 15.45 -22.74 -21.14
C ILE A 284 16.06 -21.44 -21.65
N LEU A 285 15.41 -20.29 -21.47
CA LEU A 285 15.92 -19.01 -21.99
C LEU A 285 17.06 -18.44 -21.13
N TYR A 286 16.91 -18.53 -19.80
CA TYR A 286 17.83 -17.94 -18.83
C TYR A 286 18.33 -18.96 -17.77
N PRO A 287 18.75 -20.18 -18.15
CA PRO A 287 19.13 -21.22 -17.19
C PRO A 287 20.37 -20.87 -16.36
N TYR A 288 21.18 -19.94 -16.86
CA TYR A 288 22.37 -19.41 -16.19
C TYR A 288 22.04 -18.31 -15.16
N CYS A 289 20.83 -17.75 -15.18
CA CYS A 289 20.43 -16.67 -14.29
C CYS A 289 19.75 -17.25 -13.04
N PRO A 290 20.24 -16.94 -11.82
CA PRO A 290 19.58 -17.38 -10.60
C PRO A 290 18.12 -16.92 -10.53
N ALA A 291 17.22 -17.78 -10.08
CA ALA A 291 15.78 -17.48 -10.05
C ALA A 291 15.43 -16.19 -9.27
N TYR A 292 16.15 -15.89 -8.18
CA TYR A 292 15.94 -14.65 -7.42
C TYR A 292 16.30 -13.39 -8.24
N ALA A 293 17.27 -13.49 -9.15
CA ALA A 293 17.72 -12.38 -9.97
C ALA A 293 16.82 -12.15 -11.19
N LEU A 294 16.04 -13.16 -11.61
CA LEU A 294 14.97 -13.02 -12.60
C LEU A 294 13.67 -12.45 -12.03
N HIS A 295 13.45 -12.60 -10.72
CA HIS A 295 12.24 -12.14 -10.06
C HIS A 295 12.07 -10.62 -10.16
N ILE A 296 10.86 -10.16 -10.50
CA ILE A 296 10.61 -8.73 -10.80
C ILE A 296 10.97 -7.78 -9.65
N ASP A 297 10.67 -8.16 -8.40
CA ASP A 297 11.00 -7.31 -7.24
C ASP A 297 12.50 -7.09 -7.08
N TYR A 298 13.34 -7.99 -7.60
CA TYR A 298 14.79 -7.78 -7.65
C TYR A 298 15.18 -6.95 -8.87
N ARG A 299 14.74 -7.35 -10.07
CA ARG A 299 15.10 -6.68 -11.33
C ARG A 299 14.75 -5.19 -11.35
N LYS A 300 13.55 -4.85 -10.88
CA LYS A 300 13.07 -3.46 -10.92
C LYS A 300 13.93 -2.52 -10.07
N LEU A 301 14.52 -2.98 -8.96
CA LEU A 301 15.44 -2.19 -8.16
C LEU A 301 16.70 -1.83 -8.96
N LEU A 302 17.24 -2.80 -9.72
CA LEU A 302 18.40 -2.61 -10.58
C LEU A 302 18.07 -1.66 -11.74
N ILE A 303 16.96 -1.90 -12.43
CA ILE A 303 16.50 -1.05 -13.54
C ILE A 303 16.30 0.40 -13.06
N ILE A 304 15.63 0.61 -11.93
CA ILE A 304 15.38 1.94 -11.39
C ILE A 304 16.68 2.66 -11.03
N LYS A 305 17.58 1.99 -10.31
CA LYS A 305 18.90 2.56 -9.96
C LYS A 305 19.70 2.90 -11.22
N GLU A 306 19.68 2.00 -12.20
CA GLU A 306 20.32 2.19 -13.50
C GLU A 306 19.79 3.44 -14.22
N LEU A 307 18.47 3.58 -14.34
CA LEU A 307 17.82 4.70 -15.03
C LEU A 307 18.06 6.05 -14.31
N ILE A 308 17.95 6.08 -12.98
CA ILE A 308 18.21 7.30 -12.19
C ILE A 308 19.65 7.77 -12.39
N GLY A 309 20.62 6.87 -12.32
CA GLY A 309 22.03 7.22 -12.45
C GLY A 309 22.43 7.69 -13.85
N TYR A 310 21.60 7.47 -14.87
CA TYR A 310 21.85 8.02 -16.20
C TYR A 310 21.63 9.53 -16.31
N ASN A 311 20.91 10.16 -15.37
CA ASN A 311 20.63 11.60 -15.44
C ASN A 311 20.17 12.02 -16.86
N ALA A 312 19.28 11.21 -17.44
CA ALA A 312 18.79 11.42 -18.79
C ALA A 312 17.80 12.59 -18.84
N ASP A 313 17.47 13.05 -20.03
CA ASP A 313 16.39 14.00 -20.23
C ASP A 313 15.18 13.35 -20.89
N ILE A 314 15.40 12.29 -21.68
CA ILE A 314 14.35 11.45 -22.29
C ILE A 314 14.72 9.99 -22.07
N ILE A 315 13.76 9.17 -21.63
CA ILE A 315 13.92 7.73 -21.42
C ILE A 315 12.79 7.00 -22.15
N CYS A 316 13.13 6.22 -23.16
CA CYS A 316 12.20 5.38 -23.92
C CYS A 316 12.39 3.92 -23.52
N LEU A 317 11.37 3.31 -22.92
CA LEU A 317 11.40 1.93 -22.45
C LEU A 317 10.50 1.03 -23.28
N GLN A 318 10.95 -0.21 -23.50
CA GLN A 318 10.18 -1.28 -24.14
C GLN A 318 9.97 -2.44 -23.15
N GLU A 319 8.93 -3.25 -23.39
CA GLU A 319 8.52 -4.37 -22.54
C GLU A 319 8.25 -3.97 -21.08
N VAL A 320 7.53 -2.86 -20.91
CA VAL A 320 7.19 -2.33 -19.59
C VAL A 320 5.86 -2.90 -19.14
N ASP A 321 5.86 -3.77 -18.12
CA ASP A 321 4.61 -4.22 -17.50
C ASP A 321 3.82 -3.03 -16.92
N LYS A 322 2.50 -3.04 -17.14
CA LYS A 322 1.59 -2.00 -16.63
C LYS A 322 1.77 -1.77 -15.13
N LYS A 323 1.85 -2.85 -14.34
CA LYS A 323 1.98 -2.75 -12.88
C LYS A 323 3.33 -2.18 -12.46
N VAL A 324 4.41 -2.52 -13.17
CA VAL A 324 5.76 -2.00 -12.90
C VAL A 324 5.81 -0.52 -13.26
N TYR A 325 5.15 -0.10 -14.34
CA TYR A 325 5.00 1.32 -14.65
C TYR A 325 4.24 2.07 -13.54
N GLU A 326 3.03 1.61 -13.19
CA GLU A 326 2.11 2.32 -12.29
C GLU A 326 2.61 2.37 -10.84
N ASN A 327 3.28 1.33 -10.36
CA ASN A 327 3.66 1.23 -8.95
C ASN A 327 5.14 1.50 -8.68
N ASP A 328 6.02 1.36 -9.68
CA ASP A 328 7.46 1.42 -9.48
C ASP A 328 8.11 2.53 -10.34
N LEU A 329 8.07 2.44 -11.67
CA LEU A 329 8.80 3.38 -12.54
C LEU A 329 8.23 4.81 -12.49
N GLN A 330 6.91 4.99 -12.67
CA GLN A 330 6.31 6.32 -12.71
C GLN A 330 6.41 7.05 -11.37
N PRO A 331 6.04 6.45 -10.23
CA PRO A 331 6.13 7.14 -8.94
C PRO A 331 7.57 7.45 -8.52
N VAL A 332 8.54 6.59 -8.88
CA VAL A 332 9.94 6.84 -8.54
C VAL A 332 10.54 7.89 -9.46
N LEU A 333 10.38 7.78 -10.78
CA LEU A 333 10.97 8.74 -11.71
C LEU A 333 10.31 10.13 -11.62
N SER A 334 9.03 10.24 -11.26
CA SER A 334 8.42 11.55 -10.98
C SER A 334 9.12 12.28 -9.81
N ASN A 335 9.56 11.55 -8.79
CA ASN A 335 10.37 12.09 -7.69
C ASN A 335 11.74 12.61 -8.16
N PHE A 336 12.19 12.27 -9.38
CA PHE A 336 13.39 12.81 -10.03
C PHE A 336 13.07 13.86 -11.11
N GLY A 337 11.82 14.35 -11.17
CA GLY A 337 11.39 15.41 -12.08
C GLY A 337 11.04 14.93 -13.49
N TYR A 338 10.63 13.67 -13.65
CA TYR A 338 10.16 13.15 -14.93
C TYR A 338 8.64 13.07 -14.99
N GLN A 339 8.07 13.54 -16.09
CA GLN A 339 6.71 13.21 -16.51
C GLN A 339 6.76 12.05 -17.49
N SER A 340 5.65 11.35 -17.70
CA SER A 340 5.64 10.17 -18.57
C SER A 340 4.29 9.82 -19.17
N ASP A 341 4.34 9.00 -20.22
CA ASP A 341 3.18 8.34 -20.84
C ASP A 341 3.46 6.85 -21.06
N LEU A 342 2.42 6.02 -20.94
CA LEU A 342 2.46 4.57 -21.17
C LEU A 342 1.49 4.20 -22.31
N CYS A 343 1.97 3.41 -23.27
CA CYS A 343 1.18 2.85 -24.35
C CYS A 343 1.27 1.31 -24.32
N LEU A 344 0.17 0.65 -23.96
CA LEU A 344 0.09 -0.81 -23.92
C LEU A 344 -0.04 -1.41 -25.31
N LYS A 345 0.58 -2.58 -25.52
CA LYS A 345 0.54 -3.29 -26.80
C LYS A 345 -0.88 -3.74 -27.13
N GLY A 346 -1.44 -3.20 -28.22
CA GLY A 346 -2.82 -3.44 -28.65
C GLY A 346 -3.90 -3.07 -27.62
N GLY A 347 -3.54 -2.32 -26.57
CA GLY A 347 -4.44 -1.98 -25.45
C GLY A 347 -4.86 -3.16 -24.56
N GLN A 348 -4.48 -4.40 -24.89
CA GLN A 348 -4.96 -5.62 -24.22
C GLN A 348 -3.85 -6.36 -23.48
N VAL A 349 -2.60 -6.26 -23.95
CA VAL A 349 -1.47 -6.91 -23.29
C VAL A 349 -1.04 -6.07 -22.09
N ALA A 350 -0.70 -6.74 -20.99
CA ALA A 350 -0.29 -6.10 -19.75
C ALA A 350 1.15 -5.53 -19.79
N GLU A 351 1.74 -5.34 -20.98
CA GLU A 351 3.02 -4.68 -21.21
C GLU A 351 2.95 -3.70 -22.41
N GLY A 352 3.91 -2.79 -22.49
CA GLY A 352 4.08 -1.96 -23.67
C GLY A 352 5.27 -1.01 -23.60
N LEU A 353 5.07 0.20 -24.14
CA LEU A 353 6.10 1.23 -24.29
C LEU A 353 5.86 2.36 -23.31
N ALA A 354 6.92 2.81 -22.62
CA ALA A 354 6.86 3.98 -21.76
C ALA A 354 7.86 5.04 -22.22
N CYS A 355 7.45 6.31 -22.19
CA CYS A 355 8.31 7.45 -22.47
C CYS A 355 8.31 8.39 -21.27
N PHE A 356 9.49 8.63 -20.70
CA PHE A 356 9.71 9.61 -19.63
C PHE A 356 10.49 10.79 -20.17
N TYR A 357 10.16 12.00 -19.71
CA TYR A 357 10.86 13.22 -20.08
C TYR A 357 11.02 14.15 -18.87
N ASN A 358 12.18 14.78 -18.75
CA ASN A 358 12.49 15.71 -17.68
C ASN A 358 11.65 16.99 -17.83
N GLU A 359 10.72 17.22 -16.90
CA GLU A 359 9.70 18.27 -16.98
C GLU A 359 10.28 19.68 -16.89
N GLN A 360 11.48 19.82 -16.32
CA GLN A 360 12.19 21.09 -16.25
C GLN A 360 12.76 21.52 -17.61
N ARG A 361 12.84 20.60 -18.58
CA ARG A 361 13.43 20.86 -19.90
C ARG A 361 12.46 20.66 -21.04
N PHE A 362 11.51 19.75 -20.89
CA PHE A 362 10.55 19.37 -21.92
C PHE A 362 9.13 19.44 -21.39
N ARG A 363 8.23 19.91 -22.25
CA ARG A 363 6.78 19.89 -22.02
C ARG A 363 6.13 19.09 -23.14
N MET A 364 5.31 18.11 -22.79
CA MET A 364 4.53 17.35 -23.78
C MET A 364 3.49 18.27 -24.43
N LEU A 365 3.55 18.38 -25.76
CA LEU A 365 2.59 19.17 -26.55
C LEU A 365 1.40 18.32 -27.05
N GLY A 366 1.62 17.02 -27.24
CA GLY A 366 0.62 16.06 -27.68
C GLY A 366 1.20 14.66 -27.75
N ASN A 367 0.33 13.67 -27.95
CA ASN A 367 0.71 12.28 -28.19
C ASN A 367 -0.06 11.73 -29.42
N GLN A 368 0.59 10.85 -30.17
CA GLN A 368 -0.03 10.12 -31.27
C GLN A 368 0.40 8.67 -31.18
N ARG A 369 -0.58 7.76 -31.23
CA ARG A 369 -0.38 6.31 -31.13
C ARG A 369 -0.88 5.69 -32.42
N ILE A 370 0.02 5.07 -33.17
CA ILE A 370 -0.32 4.36 -34.40
C ILE A 370 -0.44 2.89 -34.00
N VAL A 371 -1.66 2.35 -34.08
CA VAL A 371 -1.98 0.95 -33.74
C VAL A 371 -1.99 0.12 -35.01
#